data_AF-A0A093NZ48-F1
#
_entry.id   AF-A0A093NZ48-F1
#
_cell.length_a   1.000
_cell.length_b   1.000
_cell.length_c   1.000
_cell.angle_alpha   90.00
_cell.angle_beta   90.00
_cell.angle_gamma   90.00
#
_symmetry.space_group_name_H-M   'P 1'
#
loop_
_entity.id
_entity.type
_entity.pdbx_description
1 polymer ?
#
loop_
_entity_poly.entity_id
_entity_poly.type
_entity_poly.pdbx_seq_one_letter_code
_entity_poly.pdbx_strand_id
1 'polypeptide(L)'
;GASACQSVSEMMRFYTEEVLPSAMKTSTHHQQSMGDLGNLLLSLKATMRRCHRFFTCEKRSKTIKHIKETFNKMNENGIYKAMGEFDIFINYIEAYLLMQRR
;
A
#
# COMPACT_ATOMS: atom_id res chain seq x y z
N GLY A 1 0.67 5.20 16.84
CA GLY A 1 -0.18 6.42 16.93
C GLY A 1 -1.16 6.52 15.77
N ALA A 2 -2.22 7.34 15.89
CA ALA A 2 -3.32 7.43 14.90
C ALA A 2 -2.86 7.78 13.47
N SER A 3 -1.83 8.62 13.31
CA SER A 3 -1.29 8.99 11.99
C SER A 3 -0.60 7.83 11.26
N ALA A 4 -0.02 6.87 12.00
CA ALA A 4 0.63 5.70 11.42
C ALA A 4 -0.40 4.71 10.87
N CYS A 5 -1.48 4.48 11.62
CA CYS A 5 -2.63 3.68 11.17
C CYS A 5 -3.19 4.19 9.84
N GLN A 6 -3.44 5.50 9.75
CA GLN A 6 -4.01 6.13 8.56
C GLN A 6 -3.09 5.96 7.36
N SER A 7 -1.80 6.23 7.57
CA SER A 7 -0.81 6.13 6.50
C SER A 7 -0.65 4.70 5.98
N VAL A 8 -0.61 3.68 6.86
CA VAL A 8 -0.54 2.27 6.44
C VAL A 8 -1.82 1.86 5.70
N SER A 9 -3.00 2.14 6.26
CA SER A 9 -4.28 1.76 5.66
C SER A 9 -4.48 2.38 4.27
N GLU A 10 -4.13 3.65 4.14
CA GLU A 10 -4.24 4.37 2.87
C GLU A 10 -3.16 3.98 1.86
N MET A 11 -1.93 3.69 2.28
CA MET A 11 -0.93 3.13 1.37
C MET A 11 -1.30 1.74 0.87
N MET A 12 -1.84 0.87 1.74
CA MET A 12 -2.35 -0.43 1.30
C MET A 12 -3.39 -0.25 0.21
N ARG A 13 -4.32 0.69 0.42
CA ARG A 13 -5.34 1.04 -0.57
C ARG A 13 -4.74 1.57 -1.87
N PHE A 14 -3.79 2.49 -1.78
CA PHE A 14 -3.11 3.06 -2.94
C PHE A 14 -2.40 1.99 -3.78
N TYR A 15 -1.67 1.07 -3.15
CA TYR A 15 -1.03 -0.02 -3.87
C TYR A 15 -2.04 -0.95 -4.55
N THR A 16 -3.12 -1.33 -3.86
CA THR A 16 -4.12 -2.26 -4.41
C THR A 16 -5.03 -1.66 -5.48
N GLU A 17 -5.38 -0.37 -5.36
CA GLU A 17 -6.37 0.28 -6.24
C GLU A 17 -5.72 1.09 -7.37
N GLU A 18 -4.46 1.52 -7.23
CA GLU A 18 -3.81 2.42 -8.19
C GLU A 18 -2.51 1.83 -8.74
N VAL A 19 -1.53 1.49 -7.89
CA VAL A 19 -0.19 1.05 -8.36
C VAL A 19 -0.24 -0.30 -9.09
N LEU A 20 -0.74 -1.35 -8.43
CA LEU A 20 -0.75 -2.71 -8.99
C LEU A 20 -1.61 -2.82 -10.26
N PRO A 21 -2.84 -2.26 -10.31
CA PRO A 21 -3.62 -2.25 -11.55
C PRO A 21 -2.94 -1.49 -12.70
N SER A 22 -2.17 -0.45 -12.40
CA SER A 22 -1.41 0.28 -13.42
C SER A 22 -0.21 -0.53 -13.91
N ALA A 23 0.53 -1.16 -13.00
CA ALA A 23 1.66 -2.03 -13.32
C ALA A 23 1.25 -3.23 -14.20
N MET A 24 0.09 -3.84 -13.91
CA MET A 24 -0.48 -4.92 -14.70
C MET A 24 -0.82 -4.52 -16.14
N LYS A 25 -1.16 -3.24 -16.37
CA LYS A 25 -1.43 -2.72 -17.73
C LYS A 25 -0.13 -2.46 -18.50
N THR A 26 0.96 -2.14 -17.80
CA THR A 26 2.25 -1.82 -18.41
C THR A 26 3.06 -3.07 -18.78
N SER A 27 2.88 -4.19 -18.08
CA SER A 27 3.63 -5.43 -18.36
C SER A 27 2.74 -6.68 -18.30
N THR A 28 2.53 -7.32 -19.45
CA THR A 28 1.81 -8.59 -19.57
C THR A 28 2.58 -9.76 -18.94
N HIS A 29 3.92 -9.73 -19.00
CA HIS A 29 4.78 -10.77 -18.43
C HIS A 29 4.67 -10.90 -16.89
N HIS A 30 4.39 -9.79 -16.20
CA HIS A 30 4.29 -9.76 -14.74
C HIS A 30 2.85 -9.66 -14.24
N GLN A 31 1.86 -9.69 -15.14
CA GLN A 31 0.46 -9.47 -14.80
C GLN A 31 -0.05 -10.45 -13.73
N GLN A 32 0.29 -11.73 -13.84
CA GLN A 32 -0.09 -12.75 -12.86
C GLN A 32 0.57 -12.49 -11.50
N SER A 33 1.89 -12.29 -11.47
CA SER A 33 2.63 -12.03 -10.23
C SER A 33 2.15 -10.76 -9.51
N MET A 34 1.82 -9.70 -10.27
CA MET A 34 1.26 -8.47 -9.71
C MET A 34 -0.16 -8.67 -9.17
N GLY A 35 -0.97 -9.51 -9.83
CA GLY A 35 -2.29 -9.91 -9.33
C GLY A 35 -2.20 -10.70 -8.03
N ASP A 36 -1.32 -11.69 -7.97
CA ASP A 36 -1.07 -12.49 -6.76
C ASP A 36 -0.57 -11.61 -5.60
N LEU A 37 0.33 -10.68 -5.88
CA LEU A 37 0.80 -9.68 -4.91
C LEU A 37 -0.34 -8.82 -4.37
N GLY A 38 -1.25 -8.39 -5.23
CA GLY A 38 -2.46 -7.66 -4.83
C GLY A 38 -3.37 -8.46 -3.91
N ASN A 39 -3.59 -9.74 -4.23
CA ASN A 39 -4.40 -10.65 -3.42
C ASN A 39 -3.78 -10.91 -2.04
N LEU A 40 -2.45 -11.06 -1.97
CA LEU A 40 -1.73 -11.19 -0.70
C LEU A 40 -1.87 -9.93 0.17
N LEU A 41 -1.72 -8.74 -0.43
CA LEU A 41 -1.85 -7.48 0.29
C LEU A 41 -3.28 -7.25 0.80
N LEU A 42 -4.30 -7.58 -0.01
CA LEU A 42 -5.70 -7.54 0.42
C LEU A 42 -5.98 -8.51 1.56
N SER A 43 -5.43 -9.73 1.50
CA SER A 43 -5.55 -10.73 2.56
C SER A 43 -4.91 -10.24 3.85
N LEU A 44 -3.70 -9.67 3.78
CA LEU A 44 -3.02 -9.06 4.92
C LEU A 44 -3.85 -7.94 5.54
N LYS A 45 -4.38 -7.01 4.72
CA LYS A 45 -5.26 -5.93 5.18
C LYS A 45 -6.51 -6.47 5.89
N ALA A 46 -7.12 -7.53 5.36
CA ALA A 46 -8.29 -8.17 5.96
C ALA A 46 -7.95 -8.78 7.32
N THR A 47 -6.83 -9.50 7.43
CA THR A 47 -6.33 -10.07 8.69
C THR A 47 -6.07 -8.98 9.73
N MET A 48 -5.39 -7.90 9.34
CA MET A 48 -5.11 -6.76 10.23
C MET A 48 -6.39 -6.08 10.73
N ARG A 49 -7.42 -5.98 9.87
CA ARG A 49 -8.71 -5.39 10.25
C ARG A 49 -9.51 -6.29 11.20
N ARG A 50 -9.60 -7.59 10.91
CA ARG A 50 -10.48 -8.53 11.61
C ARG A 50 -9.89 -9.04 12.92
N CYS A 51 -8.60 -9.39 12.94
CA CYS A 51 -8.03 -10.15 14.05
C CYS A 51 -7.57 -9.26 15.22
N HIS A 52 -7.16 -8.02 14.97
CA HIS A 52 -6.49 -7.19 15.98
C HIS A 52 -6.95 -5.72 16.01
N ARG A 53 -7.99 -5.36 15.25
CA ARG A 53 -8.47 -3.96 15.12
C ARG A 53 -7.34 -2.95 14.85
N PHE A 54 -6.30 -3.34 14.09
CA PHE A 54 -5.15 -2.47 13.81
C PHE A 54 -5.52 -1.23 12.98
N PHE A 55 -6.72 -1.18 12.40
CA PHE A 55 -7.24 -0.06 11.61
C PHE A 55 -8.46 0.59 12.26
N THR A 56 -8.32 1.15 13.46
CA THR A 56 -9.38 1.95 14.11
C THR A 56 -9.42 3.42 13.66
N CYS A 57 -8.60 3.79 12.68
CA CYS A 57 -8.48 5.16 12.21
C CYS A 57 -9.41 5.47 11.02
N GLU A 58 -10.08 6.62 11.08
CA GLU A 58 -11.09 7.02 10.07
C GLU A 58 -10.69 8.25 9.21
N LYS A 59 -9.61 8.97 9.57
CA LYS A 59 -9.22 10.20 8.85
C LYS A 59 -8.21 9.93 7.73
N ARG A 60 -8.25 10.79 6.70
CA ARG A 60 -7.32 10.73 5.57
C ARG A 60 -5.94 11.33 5.93
N SER A 61 -4.86 10.75 5.42
CA SER A 61 -3.49 11.20 5.67
C SER A 61 -3.04 12.24 4.64
N LYS A 62 -2.48 13.36 5.12
CA LYS A 62 -1.91 14.42 4.26
C LYS A 62 -0.71 13.92 3.47
N THR A 63 0.11 13.04 4.06
CA THR A 63 1.30 12.48 3.42
C THR A 63 0.93 11.65 2.19
N ILE A 64 -0.14 10.85 2.29
CA ILE A 64 -0.60 10.00 1.20
C ILE A 64 -1.08 10.83 0.02
N LYS A 65 -1.78 11.93 0.29
CA LYS A 65 -2.19 12.86 -0.77
C LYS A 65 -0.99 13.32 -1.60
N HIS A 66 0.11 13.69 -0.95
CA HIS A 66 1.31 14.14 -1.65
C HIS A 66 2.00 13.02 -2.44
N ILE A 67 2.02 11.79 -1.89
CA ILE A 67 2.54 10.61 -2.60
C ILE A 67 1.73 10.36 -3.88
N LYS A 68 0.39 10.39 -3.80
CA LYS A 68 -0.49 10.20 -4.96
C LYS A 68 -0.30 11.28 -6.02
N GLU A 69 -0.22 12.54 -5.60
CA GLU A 69 0.05 13.66 -6.52
C GLU A 69 1.40 13.49 -7.22
N THR A 70 2.43 13.05 -6.50
CA THR A 70 3.77 12.82 -7.07
C THR A 70 3.75 11.63 -8.03
N PHE A 71 3.13 10.52 -7.64
CA PHE A 71 2.93 9.35 -8.50
C PHE A 71 2.26 9.73 -9.82
N ASN A 72 1.15 10.48 -9.76
CA ASN A 72 0.42 10.93 -10.95
C ASN A 72 1.26 11.85 -11.84
N LYS A 73 2.05 12.76 -11.23
CA LYS A 73 2.97 13.65 -11.98
C LYS A 73 4.09 12.88 -12.68
N MET A 74 4.45 11.70 -12.20
CA MET A 74 5.52 10.87 -12.76
C MET A 74 5.06 9.94 -13.89
N ASN A 75 3.75 9.83 -14.16
CA ASN A 75 3.19 8.94 -15.17
C ASN A 75 3.75 7.49 -15.04
N GLU A 76 4.22 6.86 -16.13
CA GLU A 76 4.78 5.50 -16.11
C GLU A 76 5.98 5.36 -15.16
N ASN A 77 6.81 6.38 -15.01
CA ASN A 77 7.93 6.36 -14.05
C ASN A 77 7.44 6.26 -12.60
N GLY A 78 6.22 6.74 -12.32
CA GLY A 78 5.58 6.58 -11.02
C GLY A 78 5.30 5.12 -10.70
N ILE A 79 4.91 4.33 -11.71
CA ILE A 79 4.65 2.90 -11.58
C ILE A 79 5.94 2.17 -11.23
N TYR A 80 7.00 2.35 -12.02
CA TYR A 80 8.29 1.70 -11.77
C TYR A 80 8.88 2.08 -10.42
N LYS A 81 8.79 3.36 -10.03
CA LYS A 81 9.25 3.81 -8.72
C LYS A 81 8.47 3.18 -7.57
N ALA A 82 7.14 3.18 -7.65
CA ALA A 82 6.30 2.61 -6.60
C ALA A 82 6.50 1.09 -6.48
N MET A 83 6.63 0.37 -7.60
CA MET A 83 6.94 -1.05 -7.58
C MET A 83 8.34 -1.34 -7.03
N GLY A 84 9.32 -0.49 -7.36
CA GLY A 84 10.69 -0.59 -6.83
C GLY A 84 10.84 -0.25 -5.34
N GLU A 85 9.86 0.45 -4.75
CA GLU A 85 9.81 0.79 -3.31
C GLU A 85 8.79 -0.07 -2.54
N PHE A 86 8.30 -1.16 -3.15
CA PHE A 86 7.28 -2.00 -2.52
C PHE A 86 7.81 -2.70 -1.27
N ASP A 87 9.07 -3.13 -1.26
CA ASP A 87 9.76 -3.71 -0.11
C ASP A 87 9.87 -2.72 1.07
N ILE A 88 10.17 -1.45 0.78
CA ILE A 88 10.17 -0.37 1.77
C ILE A 88 8.78 -0.24 2.42
N PHE A 89 7.72 -0.36 1.61
CA PHE A 89 6.36 -0.33 2.13
C PHE A 89 6.05 -1.54 3.03
N ILE A 90 6.52 -2.74 2.68
CA ILE A 90 6.40 -3.92 3.55
C ILE A 90 7.11 -3.71 4.89
N ASN A 91 8.34 -3.17 4.88
CA ASN A 91 9.08 -2.85 6.10
C ASN A 91 8.32 -1.84 6.98
N TYR A 92 7.64 -0.88 6.37
CA TYR A 92 6.80 0.08 7.09
C TYR A 92 5.57 -0.58 7.74
N ILE A 93 4.93 -1.54 7.06
CA ILE A 93 3.84 -2.35 7.64
C ILE A 93 4.34 -3.16 8.83
N GLU A 94 5.50 -3.81 8.70
CA GLU A 94 6.10 -4.59 9.78
C GLU A 94 6.39 -3.73 11.01
N ALA A 95 7.05 -2.58 10.82
CA ALA A 95 7.32 -1.64 11.90
C ALA A 95 6.02 -1.18 12.59
N TYR A 96 4.96 -0.91 11.82
CA TYR A 96 3.65 -0.57 12.37
C TYR A 96 3.04 -1.71 13.20
N LEU A 97 3.10 -2.94 12.69
CA LEU A 97 2.59 -4.12 13.41
C LEU A 97 3.34 -4.35 14.72
N LEU A 98 4.67 -4.18 14.72
CA LEU A 98 5.50 -4.28 15.94
C LEU A 98 5.16 -3.21 16.97
N MET A 99 4.84 -1.98 16.53
CA MET A 99 4.42 -0.89 17.42
C MET A 99 3.07 -1.18 18.10
N GLN A 100 2.14 -1.86 17.41
CA GLN A 100 0.81 -2.17 17.96
C GLN A 100 0.79 -3.42 18.84
N ARG A 101 1.88 -4.18 18.87
CA ARG A 101 2.04 -5.39 19.69
C ARG A 101 2.61 -5.08 21.09
N ARG A 102 3.09 -3.86 21.31
CA ARG A 102 3.53 -3.31 22.61
C ARG A 102 2.37 -2.56 23.27
#